data_AF-M9R2B6-F1
#
_entry.id   AF-M9R2B6-F1
#
_cell.length_a   1.000
_cell.length_b   1.000
_cell.length_c   1.000
_cell.angle_alpha   90.00
_cell.angle_beta   90.00
_cell.angle_gamma   90.00
#
_symmetry.space_group_name_H-M   'P 1'
#
loop_
_entity.id
_entity.type
_entity.pdbx_description
1 polymer ?
#
loop_
_entity_poly.entity_id
_entity_poly.type
_entity_poly.pdbx_seq_one_letter_code
_entity_poly.pdbx_strand_id
1 'polypeptide(L)' 'MGRRYASPADLDTRLFHDETTHITATCCSCKRVVVVTPDKLPIDIDRHDFERRSVCKSCGAKWPQIVRYPAPKSWW' A
#
# COMPACT_ATOMS: atom_id res chain seq x y z
N MET A 1 19.38 -23.75 -7.65
CA MET A 1 18.47 -22.90 -6.84
C MET A 1 18.33 -21.57 -7.56
N GLY A 2 17.31 -21.45 -8.40
CA GLY A 2 17.14 -20.27 -9.27
C GLY A 2 16.83 -19.04 -8.45
N ARG A 3 17.66 -17.99 -8.58
CA ARG A 3 17.31 -16.66 -8.09
C ARG A 3 16.06 -16.22 -8.84
N ARG A 4 14.91 -16.31 -8.18
CA ARG A 4 13.66 -15.70 -8.67
C ARG A 4 13.87 -14.19 -8.55
N TYR A 5 14.29 -13.56 -9.64
CA TYR A 5 14.20 -12.11 -9.74
C TYR A 5 12.71 -11.77 -9.67
N ALA A 6 12.30 -11.05 -8.63
CA ALA A 6 10.96 -10.48 -8.57
C ALA A 6 10.80 -9.58 -9.80
N SER A 7 9.80 -9.85 -10.63
CA SER A 7 9.54 -9.04 -11.81
C SER A 7 9.13 -7.63 -11.34
N PRO A 8 9.32 -6.57 -12.14
CA PRO A 8 8.85 -5.23 -11.79
C PRO A 8 7.36 -5.16 -11.42
N ALA A 9 6.55 -6.07 -11.98
CA ALA A 9 5.13 -6.23 -11.63
C ALA A 9 4.89 -6.85 -10.24
N ASP A 10 5.79 -7.72 -9.78
CA ASP A 10 5.76 -8.30 -8.43
C ASP A 10 6.14 -7.27 -7.36
N LEU A 11 6.90 -6.24 -7.73
CA LEU A 11 7.18 -5.12 -6.85
C LEU A 11 5.94 -4.23 -6.66
N ASP A 12 5.16 -3.95 -7.71
CA ASP A 12 4.00 -3.05 -7.55
C ASP A 12 2.85 -3.66 -6.72
N THR A 13 2.79 -4.98 -6.59
CA THR A 13 1.75 -5.68 -5.82
C THR A 13 1.94 -5.58 -4.30
N ARG A 14 3.17 -5.40 -3.81
CA ARG A 14 3.44 -5.32 -2.36
C ARG A 14 2.93 -4.00 -1.77
N LEU A 15 2.24 -4.06 -0.63
CA LEU A 15 1.79 -2.86 0.05
C LEU A 15 2.96 -2.08 0.68
N PHE A 16 3.87 -2.80 1.32
CA PHE A 16 5.13 -2.28 1.87
C PHE A 16 6.32 -2.96 1.17
N HIS A 17 7.29 -2.16 0.72
CA HIS A 17 8.62 -2.62 0.31
C HIS A 17 9.61 -2.56 1.48
N ASP A 18 10.77 -3.20 1.32
CA ASP A 18 11.88 -3.15 2.28
C ASP A 18 12.29 -1.71 2.67
N GLU A 19 12.14 -0.75 1.76
CA GLU A 19 12.40 0.67 2.02
C GLU A 19 11.17 1.47 2.47
N THR A 20 9.96 0.91 2.40
CA THR A 20 8.71 1.61 2.77
C THR A 20 8.50 1.54 4.27
N THR A 21 8.61 2.70 4.93
CA THR A 21 8.37 2.86 6.37
C THR A 21 6.88 2.92 6.71
N HIS A 22 6.09 3.57 5.88
CA HIS A 22 4.65 3.73 6.08
C HIS A 22 3.96 4.03 4.74
N ILE A 23 2.65 3.87 4.73
CA ILE A 23 1.80 4.30 3.63
C ILE A 23 0.80 5.34 4.13
N THR A 24 0.29 6.16 3.22
CA THR A 24 -0.92 6.94 3.46
C THR A 24 -2.06 6.38 2.62
N ALA A 25 -3.20 6.18 3.25
CA ALA A 25 -4.45 5.79 2.61
C ALA A 25 -5.40 6.99 2.60
N THR A 26 -5.67 7.52 1.42
CA THR A 26 -6.54 8.67 1.22
C THR A 26 -7.88 8.22 0.68
N CYS A 27 -8.97 8.56 1.37
CA CYS A 27 -10.31 8.26 0.88
C CYS A 27 -10.61 9.02 -0.41
N CYS A 28 -11.02 8.32 -1.46
CA CYS A 28 -11.32 8.94 -2.75
C CYS A 28 -12.52 9.89 -2.70
N SER A 29 -13.49 9.64 -1.80
CA SER A 29 -14.71 10.43 -1.66
C SER A 29 -14.53 11.61 -0.70
N CYS A 30 -14.21 11.35 0.59
CA CYS A 30 -14.14 12.42 1.59
C CYS A 30 -12.73 13.00 1.81
N LYS A 31 -11.74 12.57 1.01
CA LYS A 31 -10.34 13.03 1.04
C LYS A 31 -9.61 12.91 2.39
N ARG A 32 -10.17 12.14 3.33
CA ARG A 32 -9.51 11.89 4.62
C ARG A 32 -8.29 10.99 4.42
N VAL A 33 -7.19 11.36 5.04
CA VAL A 33 -5.92 10.64 4.99
C VAL A 33 -5.70 9.89 6.30
N VAL A 34 -5.21 8.66 6.20
CA VAL A 34 -4.79 7.84 7.35
C VAL A 34 -3.39 7.32 7.08
N VAL A 35 -2.51 7.44 8.08
CA VAL A 35 -1.17 6.86 8.04
C VAL A 35 -1.25 5.43 8.55
N VAL A 36 -0.68 4.48 7.81
CA VAL A 36 -0.65 3.06 8.16
C VAL A 36 0.79 2.58 8.12
N THR A 37 1.22 1.95 9.21
CA THR A 37 2.54 1.33 9.36
C THR A 37 2.41 -0.18 9.22
N PRO A 38 3.48 -0.88 8.79
CA PRO A 38 3.45 -2.33 8.61
C PRO A 38 3.09 -3.09 9.90
N ASP A 39 3.44 -2.56 11.07
CA ASP A 39 3.15 -3.17 12.39
C ASP A 39 1.65 -3.31 12.69
N LYS A 40 0.81 -2.55 11.99
CA LYS A 40 -0.65 -2.54 12.16
C LYS A 40 -1.37 -3.47 11.19
N LEU A 41 -0.63 -4.15 10.32
CA LEU A 41 -1.18 -4.97 9.26
C LEU A 41 -0.63 -6.40 9.34
N PRO A 42 -1.38 -7.38 8.81
CA PRO A 42 -0.87 -8.74 8.74
C PRO A 42 0.37 -8.80 7.83
N ILE A 43 1.34 -9.60 8.27
CA ILE A 43 2.51 -9.97 7.47
C ILE A 43 1.99 -10.59 6.16
N ASP A 44 2.49 -10.10 5.03
CA ASP A 44 2.10 -10.47 3.66
C ASP A 44 0.79 -9.88 3.10
N ILE A 45 0.21 -8.84 3.70
CA ILE A 45 -0.86 -8.12 2.99
C ILE A 45 -0.33 -7.43 1.73
N ASP A 46 -0.91 -7.76 0.59
CA ASP A 46 -0.64 -7.07 -0.66
C ASP A 46 -1.51 -5.81 -0.80
N ARG A 47 -1.12 -4.96 -1.75
CA ARG A 47 -1.81 -3.69 -1.98
C ARG A 47 -3.26 -3.89 -2.38
N HIS A 48 -3.52 -4.82 -3.28
CA HIS A 48 -4.84 -5.05 -3.83
C HIS A 48 -5.80 -5.56 -2.73
N ASP A 49 -5.34 -6.50 -1.89
CA ASP A 49 -6.14 -6.97 -0.76
C ASP A 49 -6.39 -5.87 0.28
N PHE A 50 -5.40 -5.02 0.56
CA PHE A 50 -5.61 -3.87 1.44
C PHE A 50 -6.61 -2.87 0.86
N GLU A 51 -6.52 -2.51 -0.43
CA GLU A 51 -7.46 -1.60 -1.10
C GLU A 51 -8.89 -2.16 -1.07
N ARG A 52 -9.03 -3.48 -1.29
CA ARG A 52 -10.31 -4.18 -1.32
C ARG A 52 -10.96 -4.27 0.07
N ARG A 53 -10.15 -4.46 1.12
CA ARG A 53 -10.59 -4.55 2.53
C ARG A 53 -10.80 -3.20 3.20
N SER A 54 -10.14 -2.15 2.70
CA SER A 54 -10.21 -0.82 3.29
C SER A 54 -11.56 -0.15 3.07
N VAL A 55 -12.17 0.30 4.16
CA VAL A 55 -13.42 1.07 4.16
C VAL A 55 -13.22 2.35 4.96
N CYS A 56 -13.57 3.49 4.36
CA CYS A 56 -13.54 4.76 5.08
C CYS A 56 -14.60 4.76 6.19
N LYS A 57 -14.18 4.93 7.44
CA LYS A 57 -15.10 4.99 8.60
C LYS A 57 -16.10 6.14 8.54
N SER A 58 -15.80 7.23 7.83
CA SER A 58 -16.71 8.38 7.78
C SER A 58 -17.74 8.31 6.65
N CYS A 59 -17.37 7.86 5.46
CA CYS A 59 -18.27 7.87 4.30
C CYS A 59 -18.58 6.48 3.73
N GLY A 60 -17.97 5.41 4.27
CA GLY A 60 -18.18 4.04 3.78
C GLY A 60 -17.53 3.72 2.43
N ALA A 61 -16.83 4.68 1.81
CA ALA A 61 -16.17 4.47 0.53
C ALA A 61 -15.03 3.43 0.63
N LYS A 62 -14.91 2.60 -0.42
CA LYS A 62 -13.85 1.61 -0.61
C LYS A 62 -12.77 2.15 -1.54
N TRP A 63 -11.69 1.38 -1.74
CA TRP A 63 -10.61 1.70 -2.68
C TRP A 63 -9.96 3.05 -2.38
N PRO A 64 -9.31 3.21 -1.20
CA PRO A 64 -8.55 4.40 -0.92
C PRO A 64 -7.36 4.52 -1.89
N GLN A 65 -6.95 5.74 -2.19
CA GLN A 65 -5.70 6.02 -2.88
C GLN A 65 -4.53 5.78 -1.93
N ILE A 66 -3.58 4.96 -2.34
CA ILE A 66 -2.42 4.59 -1.52
C ILE A 66 -1.18 5.29 -2.04
N VAL A 67 -0.42 5.89 -1.11
CA VAL A 67 0.89 6.47 -1.39
C VAL A 67 1.89 5.86 -0.42
N ARG A 68 3.04 5.41 -0.92
CA ARG A 68 4.10 4.75 -0.15
C ARG A 68 5.18 5.77 0.24
N TYR A 69 5.71 5.66 1.45
CA TYR A 69 6.73 6.54 1.99
C TYR A 69 7.91 5.78 2.62
N PRO A 70 9.16 6.20 2.37
CA PRO A 70 9.58 7.15 1.33
C PRO A 70 9.06 6.76 -0.05
N ALA A 71 8.81 7.76 -0.90
CA ALA A 71 8.41 7.50 -2.27
C ALA A 71 9.48 6.58 -2.89
N PRO A 72 9.08 5.44 -3.50
CA PRO A 72 10.06 4.54 -4.09
C PRO A 72 10.91 5.37 -5.03
N LYS A 73 12.24 5.22 -4.94
CA LYS A 73 13.14 5.91 -5.86
C LYS A 73 12.74 5.49 -7.26
N SER A 74 12.04 6.38 -7.95
CA SER A 74 11.74 6.19 -9.34
C SER A 74 13.08 6.26 -10.07
N TRP A 75 13.56 5.14 -10.58
CA TRP A 75 14.71 5.13 -11.47
C TRP A 75 14.27 5.72 -12.82
N TRP A 76 14.39 7.04 -12.92
CA TRP A 76 14.63 7.79 -14.14
C TRP A 76 15.80 8.74 -13.90
#